data_AF-D1PWS5-F1
#
_entry.id   AF-D1PWS5-F1
#
_cell.length_a   1.000
_cell.length_b   1.000
_cell.length_c   1.000
_cell.angle_alpha   90.00
_cell.angle_beta   90.00
_cell.angle_gamma   90.00
#
_symmetry.space_group_name_H-M   'P 1'
#
loop_
_entity.id
_entity.type
_entity.pdbx_description
1 polymer ?
#
loop_
_entity_poly.entity_id
_entity_poly.type
_entity_poly.pdbx_seq_one_letter_code
_entity_poly.pdbx_strand_id
1 'polypeptide(L)'
;METTKMDKVQQLNTPCFVLDEKELKDCVSQFQLALSKQFAHSVVGYSVKTNALPYCLKVAKENGCFAEVVSFQEYELALEIGFDKRHIIYNGPLKSKETFLDAIQHDAIVNIETWREIDWLDDLPKDQKYEIGIRLNINTTAISKEDAFGENDDSRFGFSYESGDFKKAVELIRAKSHVRLVGIHTHKEPKTRSVRFYQRVIAYVLPILTTLHLQLEYWDVGGGFFGPMPGKPTFDDYARCFRTALEDSPYANVRLVVEPGNALLSSPFSYVCSVIDVKQHDGRRFVTTDGTRNDVDPFFHKEDYFKRFVYTDTPQLCHQPQVVGGLTCLEYDRLFTLPEGAETLSVGDRVIFDRVGAYTMALTPLFIHYLPTVYLKRNDGDYSIIRKEWGVSEFIRKSIY
;
A
#
# COMPACT_ATOMS: atom_id res chain seq x y z
N MET A 1 32.20 -20.01 -15.48
CA MET A 1 32.70 -18.70 -15.00
C MET A 1 31.74 -17.65 -15.51
N GLU A 2 30.65 -17.42 -14.77
CA GLU A 2 29.79 -16.28 -15.03
C GLU A 2 30.53 -15.04 -14.53
N THR A 3 30.82 -14.11 -15.43
CA THR A 3 31.27 -12.77 -15.10
C THR A 3 30.21 -12.14 -14.21
N THR A 4 30.46 -12.12 -12.90
CA THR A 4 29.66 -11.39 -11.92
C THR A 4 29.67 -9.93 -12.37
N LYS A 5 28.57 -9.46 -12.98
CA LYS A 5 28.37 -8.03 -13.25
C LYS A 5 28.58 -7.33 -11.90
N MET A 6 29.59 -6.46 -11.79
CA MET A 6 29.77 -5.60 -10.62
C MET A 6 28.42 -4.91 -10.33
N ASP A 7 27.93 -5.06 -9.10
CA ASP A 7 26.69 -4.42 -8.66
C ASP A 7 26.93 -2.90 -8.66
N LYS A 8 26.34 -2.21 -9.64
CA LYS A 8 26.47 -0.76 -9.83
C LYS A 8 25.86 0.05 -8.66
N VAL A 9 25.21 -0.59 -7.68
CA VAL A 9 24.71 0.06 -6.46
C VAL A 9 25.77 0.91 -5.75
N GLN A 10 27.04 0.52 -5.76
CA GLN A 10 28.11 1.31 -5.14
C GLN A 10 28.29 2.71 -5.75
N GLN A 11 27.80 2.93 -6.97
CA GLN A 11 27.90 4.22 -7.69
C GLN A 11 26.72 5.15 -7.40
N LEU A 12 25.70 4.70 -6.65
CA LEU A 12 24.54 5.52 -6.33
C LEU A 12 24.88 6.53 -5.22
N ASN A 13 24.31 7.73 -5.36
CA ASN A 13 24.27 8.70 -4.27
C ASN A 13 23.26 8.22 -3.22
N THR A 14 23.69 8.19 -1.95
CA THR A 14 22.90 7.73 -0.81
C THR A 14 22.64 8.85 0.19
N PRO A 15 21.60 8.70 1.05
CA PRO A 15 20.62 7.62 1.03
C PRO A 15 19.69 7.69 -0.19
N CYS A 16 19.22 6.54 -0.68
CA CYS A 16 18.28 6.52 -1.80
C CYS A 16 17.35 5.31 -1.79
N PHE A 17 16.20 5.47 -2.43
CA PHE A 17 15.34 4.34 -2.78
C PHE A 17 15.67 3.85 -4.19
N VAL A 18 15.51 2.55 -4.42
CA VAL A 18 15.69 1.90 -5.72
C VAL A 18 14.42 1.12 -6.02
N LEU A 19 13.76 1.45 -7.13
CA LEU A 19 12.61 0.72 -7.69
C LEU A 19 13.09 -0.26 -8.76
N ASP A 20 12.76 -1.54 -8.61
CA ASP A 20 12.80 -2.54 -9.67
C ASP A 20 11.47 -2.53 -10.44
N GLU A 21 11.44 -1.87 -11.60
CA GLU A 21 10.22 -1.72 -12.40
C GLU A 21 9.65 -3.06 -12.84
N LYS A 22 10.53 -4.01 -13.16
CA LYS A 22 10.14 -5.32 -13.64
C LYS A 22 9.37 -6.05 -12.54
N GLU A 23 9.87 -6.01 -11.31
CA GLU A 23 9.22 -6.67 -10.19
C GLU A 23 7.84 -6.06 -9.89
N LEU A 24 7.69 -4.73 -9.97
CA LEU A 24 6.38 -4.08 -9.81
C LEU A 24 5.40 -4.53 -10.90
N LYS A 25 5.83 -4.55 -12.16
CA LYS A 25 5.02 -5.03 -13.29
C LYS A 25 4.63 -6.50 -13.13
N ASP A 26 5.59 -7.34 -12.74
CA ASP A 26 5.34 -8.76 -12.50
C ASP A 26 4.30 -8.96 -11.39
N CYS A 27 4.38 -8.21 -10.28
CA CYS A 27 3.39 -8.30 -9.20
C CYS A 27 1.98 -7.92 -9.69
N VAL A 28 1.86 -6.83 -10.46
CA VAL A 28 0.58 -6.40 -11.05
C VAL A 28 0.02 -7.47 -11.97
N SER A 29 0.82 -7.94 -12.93
CA SER A 29 0.39 -8.94 -13.91
C SER A 29 0.03 -10.28 -13.25
N GLN A 30 0.77 -10.71 -12.23
CA GLN A 30 0.46 -11.94 -11.51
C GLN A 30 -0.88 -11.85 -10.78
N PHE A 31 -1.20 -10.71 -10.15
CA PHE A 31 -2.49 -10.56 -9.46
C PHE A 31 -3.64 -10.48 -10.47
N GLN A 32 -3.49 -9.69 -11.53
CA GLN A 32 -4.49 -9.63 -12.62
C GLN A 32 -4.76 -11.03 -13.21
N LEU A 33 -3.70 -11.81 -13.48
CA LEU A 33 -3.81 -13.17 -13.99
C LEU A 33 -4.48 -14.12 -13.00
N ALA A 34 -4.16 -14.02 -11.71
CA ALA A 34 -4.81 -14.83 -10.68
C ALA A 34 -6.32 -14.58 -10.63
N LEU A 35 -6.74 -13.32 -10.75
CA LEU A 35 -8.15 -12.94 -10.77
C LEU A 35 -8.84 -13.38 -12.07
N SER A 36 -8.22 -13.18 -13.22
CA SER A 36 -8.83 -13.51 -14.52
C SER A 36 -9.06 -15.01 -14.72
N LYS A 37 -8.33 -15.88 -14.00
CA LYS A 37 -8.62 -17.33 -13.95
C LYS A 37 -9.93 -17.67 -13.22
N GLN A 38 -10.38 -16.80 -12.34
CA GLN A 38 -11.47 -17.08 -11.39
C GLN A 38 -12.72 -16.21 -11.63
N PHE A 39 -12.55 -15.02 -12.22
CA PHE A 39 -13.60 -14.03 -12.45
C PHE A 39 -13.56 -13.52 -13.89
N ALA A 40 -14.73 -13.46 -14.54
CA ALA A 40 -14.87 -12.90 -15.89
C ALA A 40 -14.55 -11.39 -15.92
N HIS A 41 -14.88 -10.69 -14.82
CA HIS A 41 -14.61 -9.27 -14.65
C HIS A 41 -13.94 -9.04 -13.29
N SER A 42 -12.79 -8.40 -13.31
CA SER A 42 -12.10 -7.99 -12.08
C SER A 42 -11.34 -6.69 -12.28
N VAL A 43 -11.08 -5.99 -11.18
CA VAL A 43 -10.31 -4.76 -11.14
C VAL A 43 -9.22 -4.89 -10.08
N VAL A 44 -8.00 -4.47 -10.43
CA VAL A 44 -6.89 -4.30 -9.50
C VAL A 44 -6.66 -2.82 -9.29
N GLY A 45 -6.94 -2.33 -8.09
CA GLY A 45 -6.68 -0.97 -7.63
C GLY A 45 -5.30 -0.84 -6.99
N TYR A 46 -4.43 -0.04 -7.58
CA TYR A 46 -3.19 0.38 -6.94
C TYR A 46 -3.52 1.31 -5.77
N SER A 47 -3.21 0.88 -4.55
CA SER A 47 -3.50 1.69 -3.34
C SER A 47 -2.50 2.84 -3.18
N VAL A 48 -2.92 4.06 -3.53
CA VAL A 48 -2.05 5.25 -3.61
C VAL A 48 -1.45 5.60 -2.25
N LYS A 49 -2.23 5.50 -1.16
CA LYS A 49 -1.75 5.72 0.22
C LYS A 49 -0.56 4.84 0.63
N THR A 50 -0.37 3.69 -0.03
CA THR A 50 0.75 2.80 0.27
C THR A 50 2.07 3.36 -0.24
N ASN A 51 2.05 3.97 -1.43
CA ASN A 51 3.18 4.65 -2.02
C ASN A 51 2.69 5.59 -3.14
N ALA A 52 2.72 6.89 -2.89
CA ALA A 52 2.22 7.89 -3.82
C ALA A 52 3.27 8.36 -4.86
N LEU A 53 4.39 7.64 -5.04
CA LEU A 53 5.42 8.02 -6.00
C LEU A 53 4.82 8.10 -7.43
N PRO A 54 4.84 9.28 -8.10
CA PRO A 54 4.29 9.47 -9.44
C PRO A 54 4.68 8.41 -10.48
N TYR A 55 5.93 7.95 -10.43
CA TYR A 55 6.43 6.94 -11.34
C TYR A 55 5.72 5.59 -11.17
N CYS A 56 5.45 5.17 -9.93
CA CYS A 56 4.71 3.93 -9.66
C CYS A 56 3.27 4.01 -10.13
N LEU A 57 2.61 5.15 -9.90
CA LEU A 57 1.25 5.41 -10.40
C LEU A 57 1.21 5.31 -11.93
N LYS A 58 2.20 5.91 -12.62
CA LYS A 58 2.34 5.81 -14.08
C LYS A 58 2.48 4.35 -14.52
N VAL A 59 3.38 3.59 -13.91
CA VAL A 59 3.59 2.17 -14.23
C VAL A 59 2.32 1.37 -13.99
N ALA A 60 1.64 1.56 -12.86
CA ALA A 60 0.39 0.87 -12.56
C ALA A 60 -0.70 1.17 -13.61
N LYS A 61 -0.85 2.44 -14.00
CA LYS A 61 -1.77 2.87 -15.06
C LYS A 61 -1.48 2.18 -16.40
N GLU A 62 -0.22 2.20 -16.83
CA GLU A 62 0.22 1.59 -18.09
C GLU A 62 0.03 0.06 -18.10
N ASN A 63 -0.09 -0.55 -16.93
CA ASN A 63 -0.35 -1.98 -16.77
C ASN A 63 -1.81 -2.27 -16.38
N GLY A 64 -2.72 -1.32 -16.60
CA GLY A 64 -4.17 -1.53 -16.49
C GLY A 64 -4.72 -1.57 -15.06
N CYS A 65 -3.97 -1.10 -14.06
CA CYS A 65 -4.53 -0.88 -12.72
C CYS A 65 -5.45 0.35 -12.71
N PHE A 66 -6.42 0.31 -11.81
CA PHE A 66 -7.14 1.51 -11.37
C PHE A 66 -6.31 2.20 -10.28
N ALA A 67 -6.49 3.50 -10.06
CA ALA A 67 -5.94 4.16 -8.87
C ALA A 67 -6.97 4.08 -7.74
N GLU A 68 -6.62 3.41 -6.64
CA GLU A 68 -7.38 3.45 -5.39
C GLU A 68 -6.88 4.62 -4.55
N VAL A 69 -7.77 5.60 -4.34
CA VAL A 69 -7.48 6.86 -3.66
C VAL A 69 -8.37 6.99 -2.43
N VAL A 70 -7.84 7.52 -1.33
CA VAL A 70 -8.56 7.70 -0.06
C VAL A 70 -8.76 9.17 0.35
N SER A 71 -8.29 10.10 -0.48
CA SER A 71 -8.40 11.54 -0.25
C SER A 71 -8.58 12.33 -1.55
N PHE A 72 -9.05 13.58 -1.45
CA PHE A 72 -9.12 14.48 -2.61
C PHE A 72 -7.74 14.79 -3.21
N GLN A 73 -6.68 14.82 -2.40
CA GLN A 73 -5.32 15.06 -2.88
C GLN A 73 -4.78 13.88 -3.68
N GLU A 74 -5.08 12.65 -3.24
CA GLU A 74 -4.72 11.45 -4.01
C GLU A 74 -5.53 11.35 -5.30
N TYR A 75 -6.80 11.77 -5.28
CA TYR A 75 -7.63 11.88 -6.48
C TYR A 75 -7.01 12.85 -7.50
N GLU A 76 -6.68 14.07 -7.08
CA GLU A 76 -6.01 15.07 -7.90
C GLU A 76 -4.68 14.57 -8.45
N LEU A 77 -3.86 13.92 -7.60
CA LEU A 77 -2.61 13.32 -8.03
C LEU A 77 -2.84 12.25 -9.10
N ALA A 78 -3.80 11.35 -8.94
CA ALA A 78 -4.10 10.32 -9.93
C ALA A 78 -4.49 10.94 -11.29
N LEU A 79 -5.30 12.00 -11.28
CA LEU A 79 -5.64 12.74 -12.50
C LEU A 79 -4.44 13.44 -13.13
N GLU A 80 -3.56 14.04 -12.34
CA GLU A 80 -2.32 14.69 -12.82
C GLU A 80 -1.36 13.68 -13.48
N ILE A 81 -1.30 12.46 -12.94
CA ILE A 81 -0.57 11.34 -13.58
C ILE A 81 -1.29 10.84 -14.85
N GLY A 82 -2.52 11.27 -15.08
CA GLY A 82 -3.31 11.01 -16.27
C GLY A 82 -4.09 9.70 -16.22
N PHE A 83 -4.55 9.28 -15.04
CA PHE A 83 -5.60 8.26 -14.95
C PHE A 83 -6.91 8.81 -15.53
N ASP A 84 -7.63 7.96 -16.24
CA ASP A 84 -9.02 8.24 -16.61
C ASP A 84 -9.87 8.23 -15.34
N LYS A 85 -10.82 9.17 -15.19
CA LYS A 85 -11.69 9.27 -14.03
C LYS A 85 -12.47 7.96 -13.78
N ARG A 86 -12.87 7.25 -14.83
CA ARG A 86 -13.55 5.95 -14.73
C ARG A 86 -12.64 4.82 -14.24
N HIS A 87 -11.32 5.03 -14.22
CA HIS A 87 -10.31 4.12 -13.69
C HIS A 87 -9.86 4.51 -12.27
N ILE A 88 -10.72 5.21 -11.52
CA ILE A 88 -10.51 5.55 -10.12
C ILE A 88 -11.42 4.68 -9.23
N ILE A 89 -10.87 4.23 -8.10
CA ILE A 89 -11.62 3.72 -6.95
C ILE A 89 -11.46 4.75 -5.83
N TYR A 90 -12.56 5.37 -5.39
CA TYR A 90 -12.53 6.46 -4.43
C TYR A 90 -13.11 6.03 -3.08
N ASN A 91 -12.23 5.81 -2.12
CA ASN A 91 -12.50 5.42 -0.75
C ASN A 91 -12.21 6.55 0.25
N GLY A 92 -12.31 6.20 1.53
CA GLY A 92 -11.74 6.99 2.62
C GLY A 92 -12.61 8.17 3.06
N PRO A 93 -12.40 8.66 4.30
CA PRO A 93 -13.23 9.70 4.88
C PRO A 93 -12.86 11.12 4.41
N LEU A 94 -11.72 11.30 3.70
CA LEU A 94 -11.20 12.63 3.31
C LEU A 94 -11.56 12.98 1.85
N LYS A 95 -12.76 12.61 1.39
CA LYS A 95 -13.30 13.13 0.12
C LYS A 95 -13.69 14.60 0.26
N SER A 96 -13.49 15.38 -0.78
CA SER A 96 -14.12 16.70 -0.90
C SER A 96 -15.46 16.55 -1.61
N LYS A 97 -16.41 17.49 -1.42
CA LYS A 97 -17.69 17.43 -2.13
C LYS A 97 -17.49 17.53 -3.65
N GLU A 98 -16.57 18.40 -4.08
CA GLU A 98 -16.25 18.63 -5.48
C GLU A 98 -15.70 17.35 -6.15
N THR A 99 -14.61 16.79 -5.62
CA THR A 99 -13.99 15.57 -6.18
C THR A 99 -14.91 14.35 -6.04
N PHE A 100 -15.74 14.29 -5.02
CA PHE A 100 -16.74 13.22 -4.84
C PHE A 100 -17.79 13.22 -5.95
N LEU A 101 -18.41 14.37 -6.22
CA LEU A 101 -19.42 14.50 -7.29
C LEU A 101 -18.77 14.27 -8.65
N ASP A 102 -17.60 14.86 -8.89
CA ASP A 102 -16.86 14.70 -10.14
C ASP A 102 -16.54 13.23 -10.43
N ALA A 103 -16.08 12.46 -9.42
CA ALA A 103 -15.81 11.04 -9.58
C ALA A 103 -17.07 10.24 -9.94
N ILE A 104 -18.20 10.48 -9.26
CA ILE A 104 -19.46 9.79 -9.53
C ILE A 104 -20.00 10.11 -10.94
N GLN A 105 -19.89 11.38 -11.36
CA GLN A 105 -20.35 11.81 -12.68
C GLN A 105 -19.55 11.22 -13.85
N HIS A 106 -18.36 10.68 -13.58
CA HIS A 106 -17.47 10.08 -14.57
C HIS A 106 -17.27 8.58 -14.34
N ASP A 107 -18.28 7.91 -13.76
CA ASP A 107 -18.34 6.45 -13.61
C ASP A 107 -17.18 5.83 -12.83
N ALA A 108 -16.55 6.59 -11.93
CA ALA A 108 -15.58 6.05 -10.99
C ALA A 108 -16.26 5.08 -10.01
N ILE A 109 -15.49 4.13 -9.45
CA ILE A 109 -15.96 3.28 -8.37
C ILE A 109 -15.90 4.08 -7.07
N VAL A 110 -17.03 4.65 -6.64
CA VAL A 110 -17.09 5.48 -5.41
C VAL A 110 -17.80 4.72 -4.30
N ASN A 111 -17.08 4.45 -3.22
CA ASN A 111 -17.63 3.78 -2.04
C ASN A 111 -17.97 4.83 -0.96
N ILE A 112 -19.26 4.95 -0.62
CA ILE A 112 -19.76 5.82 0.45
C ILE A 112 -19.22 5.33 1.79
N GLU A 113 -18.60 6.24 2.53
CA GLU A 113 -17.88 6.03 3.78
C GLU A 113 -18.51 6.81 4.95
N THR A 114 -19.13 7.96 4.67
CA THR A 114 -19.60 8.91 5.70
C THR A 114 -21.00 9.46 5.43
N TRP A 115 -21.72 9.90 6.48
CA TRP A 115 -23.07 10.46 6.34
C TRP A 115 -23.16 11.68 5.41
N ARG A 116 -22.17 12.59 5.49
CA ARG A 116 -22.11 13.79 4.63
C ARG A 116 -22.09 13.46 3.13
N GLU A 117 -21.49 12.32 2.75
CA GLU A 117 -21.43 11.90 1.35
C GLU A 117 -22.81 11.49 0.84
N ILE A 118 -23.66 10.91 1.71
CA ILE A 118 -25.05 10.61 1.36
C ILE A 118 -25.83 11.91 1.10
N ASP A 119 -25.62 12.95 1.92
CA ASP A 119 -26.27 14.26 1.71
C ASP A 119 -25.81 14.90 0.39
N TRP A 120 -24.53 14.77 0.05
CA TRP A 120 -24.00 15.35 -1.19
C TRP A 120 -24.58 14.74 -2.46
N LEU A 121 -25.09 13.50 -2.42
CA LEU A 121 -25.75 12.88 -3.57
C LEU A 121 -26.96 13.68 -4.07
N ASP A 122 -27.55 14.56 -3.26
CA ASP A 122 -28.64 15.45 -3.68
C ASP A 122 -28.21 16.52 -4.68
N ASP A 123 -26.93 16.83 -4.74
CA ASP A 123 -26.35 17.79 -5.68
C ASP A 123 -26.05 17.18 -7.06
N LEU A 124 -26.18 15.86 -7.21
CA LEU A 124 -26.04 15.21 -8.51
C LEU A 124 -27.20 15.58 -9.45
N PRO A 125 -26.92 15.88 -10.74
CA PRO A 125 -27.95 16.16 -11.75
C PRO A 125 -29.00 15.05 -11.86
N LYS A 126 -30.30 15.37 -11.81
CA LYS A 126 -31.38 14.37 -11.73
C LYS A 126 -31.81 13.77 -13.08
N ASP A 127 -31.19 14.20 -14.17
CA ASP A 127 -31.45 13.80 -15.55
C ASP A 127 -30.77 12.49 -15.97
N GLN A 128 -29.82 11.99 -15.17
CA GLN A 128 -29.17 10.70 -15.36
C GLN A 128 -29.21 9.84 -14.09
N LYS A 129 -28.81 8.56 -14.23
CA LYS A 129 -28.61 7.66 -13.09
C LYS A 129 -27.13 7.56 -12.77
N TYR A 130 -26.79 7.59 -11.49
CA TYR A 130 -25.43 7.38 -11.01
C TYR A 130 -25.33 6.09 -10.21
N GLU A 131 -24.20 5.43 -10.34
CA GLU A 131 -23.90 4.19 -9.66
C GLU A 131 -22.85 4.42 -8.58
N ILE A 132 -23.11 3.90 -7.39
CA ILE A 132 -22.20 4.00 -6.25
C ILE A 132 -22.14 2.67 -5.50
N GLY A 133 -21.10 2.53 -4.67
CA GLY A 133 -21.04 1.51 -3.63
C GLY A 133 -21.14 2.11 -2.24
N ILE A 134 -21.21 1.23 -1.24
CA ILE A 134 -21.21 1.62 0.17
C ILE A 134 -20.22 0.75 0.93
N ARG A 135 -19.50 1.35 1.89
CA ARG A 135 -18.61 0.59 2.77
C ARG A 135 -19.38 0.06 3.96
N LEU A 136 -19.37 -1.26 4.11
CA LEU A 136 -19.83 -1.93 5.31
C LEU A 136 -18.70 -1.96 6.34
N ASN A 137 -19.03 -1.61 7.57
CA ASN A 137 -18.12 -1.72 8.69
C ASN A 137 -17.90 -3.20 9.06
N ILE A 138 -16.65 -3.55 9.36
CA ILE A 138 -16.23 -4.92 9.69
C ILE A 138 -15.57 -4.90 11.07
N ASN A 139 -16.20 -5.56 12.04
CA ASN A 139 -15.59 -5.84 13.34
C ASN A 139 -14.81 -7.16 13.28
N THR A 140 -13.48 -7.08 13.28
CA THR A 140 -12.63 -8.27 13.13
C THR A 140 -12.77 -9.22 14.31
N THR A 141 -12.92 -8.73 15.55
CA THR A 141 -13.09 -9.60 16.71
C THR A 141 -14.35 -10.47 16.59
N ALA A 142 -15.44 -9.90 16.08
CA ALA A 142 -16.69 -10.63 15.90
C ALA A 142 -16.60 -11.71 14.81
N ILE A 143 -15.82 -11.46 13.76
CA ILE A 143 -15.75 -12.32 12.56
C ILE A 143 -14.59 -13.33 12.64
N SER A 144 -13.44 -12.93 13.18
CA SER A 144 -12.19 -13.69 13.20
C SER A 144 -11.25 -13.20 14.31
N LYS A 145 -11.39 -13.74 15.53
CA LYS A 145 -10.58 -13.34 16.68
C LYS A 145 -9.07 -13.48 16.46
N GLU A 146 -8.63 -14.48 15.69
CA GLU A 146 -7.21 -14.67 15.38
C GLU A 146 -6.63 -13.58 14.45
N ASP A 147 -7.49 -12.89 13.70
CA ASP A 147 -7.12 -11.79 12.80
C ASP A 147 -7.23 -10.42 13.45
N ALA A 148 -7.75 -10.33 14.67
CA ALA A 148 -7.93 -9.07 15.39
C ALA A 148 -6.61 -8.57 15.97
N PHE A 149 -6.41 -7.25 15.94
CA PHE A 149 -5.25 -6.62 16.60
C PHE A 149 -5.44 -6.40 18.11
N GLY A 150 -6.68 -6.49 18.62
CA GLY A 150 -7.01 -6.31 20.03
C GLY A 150 -8.34 -6.94 20.42
N GLU A 151 -8.77 -6.74 21.66
CA GLU A 151 -9.99 -7.37 22.20
C GLU A 151 -11.28 -6.86 21.56
N ASN A 152 -11.30 -5.61 21.08
CA ASN A 152 -12.39 -5.06 20.28
C ASN A 152 -11.80 -4.35 19.05
N ASP A 153 -11.51 -5.13 18.00
CA ASP A 153 -10.99 -4.63 16.73
C ASP A 153 -12.13 -4.22 15.81
N ASP A 154 -12.89 -3.23 16.29
CA ASP A 154 -13.97 -2.59 15.56
C ASP A 154 -13.40 -1.57 14.57
N SER A 155 -13.93 -1.55 13.35
CA SER A 155 -13.50 -0.58 12.35
C SER A 155 -14.11 0.78 12.68
N ARG A 156 -13.35 1.87 12.49
CA ARG A 156 -13.92 3.23 12.50
C ARG A 156 -14.55 3.64 11.16
N PHE A 157 -14.48 2.75 10.17
CA PHE A 157 -14.77 3.02 8.76
C PHE A 157 -16.04 2.32 8.30
N GLY A 158 -16.76 2.95 7.38
CA GLY A 158 -18.05 2.48 6.87
C GLY A 158 -19.16 2.52 7.91
N PHE A 159 -20.32 1.96 7.56
CA PHE A 159 -21.51 1.94 8.43
C PHE A 159 -21.69 0.55 9.05
N SER A 160 -21.97 0.51 10.35
CA SER A 160 -22.21 -0.75 11.09
C SER A 160 -23.60 -1.31 10.81
N TYR A 161 -23.67 -2.61 10.54
CA TYR A 161 -24.95 -3.30 10.38
C TYR A 161 -25.62 -3.55 11.73
N GLU A 162 -24.84 -3.91 12.76
CA GLU A 162 -25.30 -4.20 14.11
C GLU A 162 -26.00 -3.01 14.77
N SER A 163 -25.48 -1.80 14.55
CA SER A 163 -26.10 -0.56 15.04
C SER A 163 -27.34 -0.14 14.26
N GLY A 164 -27.58 -0.72 13.08
CA GLY A 164 -28.63 -0.32 12.14
C GLY A 164 -28.23 0.82 11.19
N ASP A 165 -27.05 1.43 11.37
CA ASP A 165 -26.57 2.54 10.55
C ASP A 165 -26.42 2.16 9.08
N PHE A 166 -25.91 0.96 8.79
CA PHE A 166 -25.78 0.47 7.42
C PHE A 166 -27.14 0.37 6.72
N LYS A 167 -28.15 -0.18 7.42
CA LYS A 167 -29.51 -0.29 6.90
C LYS A 167 -30.10 1.10 6.62
N LYS A 168 -29.95 2.04 7.56
CA LYS A 168 -30.40 3.42 7.41
C LYS A 168 -29.72 4.11 6.22
N ALA A 169 -28.41 3.94 6.05
CA ALA A 169 -27.67 4.49 4.91
C ALA A 169 -28.20 3.95 3.58
N VAL A 170 -28.43 2.65 3.47
CA VAL A 170 -29.04 2.01 2.29
C VAL A 170 -30.42 2.58 1.98
N GLU A 171 -31.27 2.76 2.99
CA GLU A 171 -32.62 3.33 2.83
C GLU A 171 -32.56 4.79 2.34
N LEU A 172 -31.68 5.61 2.90
CA LEU A 172 -31.48 7.00 2.48
C LEU A 172 -30.98 7.10 1.03
N ILE A 173 -30.05 6.23 0.63
CA ILE A 173 -29.56 6.18 -0.76
C ILE A 173 -30.68 5.75 -1.71
N ARG A 174 -31.45 4.71 -1.36
CA ARG A 174 -32.58 4.22 -2.19
C ARG A 174 -33.70 5.24 -2.37
N ALA A 175 -33.89 6.15 -1.42
CA ALA A 175 -34.84 7.25 -1.56
C ALA A 175 -34.44 8.26 -2.65
N LYS A 176 -33.17 8.29 -3.05
CA LYS A 176 -32.67 9.16 -4.12
C LYS A 176 -32.84 8.47 -5.47
N SER A 177 -33.94 8.76 -6.15
CA SER A 177 -34.31 8.06 -7.39
C SER A 177 -33.24 8.10 -8.50
N HIS A 178 -32.37 9.12 -8.54
CA HIS A 178 -31.28 9.28 -9.51
C HIS A 178 -29.97 8.54 -9.13
N VAL A 179 -29.94 7.83 -8.00
CA VAL A 179 -28.77 7.07 -7.53
C VAL A 179 -29.13 5.59 -7.39
N ARG A 180 -28.22 4.72 -7.83
CA ARG A 180 -28.30 3.26 -7.69
C ARG A 180 -27.14 2.78 -6.84
N LEU A 181 -27.47 2.08 -5.76
CA LEU A 181 -26.47 1.38 -4.96
C LEU A 181 -26.20 0.01 -5.61
N VAL A 182 -25.01 -0.12 -6.22
CA VAL A 182 -24.61 -1.31 -7.00
C VAL A 182 -23.33 -1.96 -6.48
N GLY A 183 -22.71 -1.39 -5.44
CA GLY A 183 -21.44 -1.86 -4.90
C GLY A 183 -21.45 -2.07 -3.39
N ILE A 184 -20.65 -3.03 -2.94
CA ILE A 184 -20.29 -3.19 -1.53
C ILE A 184 -18.77 -3.16 -1.37
N HIS A 185 -18.30 -2.47 -0.34
CA HIS A 185 -16.89 -2.44 0.03
C HIS A 185 -16.71 -2.98 1.46
N THR A 186 -15.83 -3.96 1.64
CA THR A 186 -15.70 -4.73 2.91
C THR A 186 -14.28 -4.77 3.44
N HIS A 187 -13.47 -3.73 3.21
CA HIS A 187 -12.07 -3.72 3.63
C HIS A 187 -11.89 -3.55 5.14
N LYS A 188 -11.08 -4.44 5.70
CA LYS A 188 -10.42 -4.32 7.00
C LYS A 188 -9.09 -5.07 6.92
N GLU A 189 -8.00 -4.46 7.38
CA GLU A 189 -6.70 -5.15 7.41
C GLU A 189 -6.71 -6.26 8.47
N PRO A 190 -6.47 -7.53 8.08
CA PRO A 190 -6.33 -8.62 9.02
C PRO A 190 -4.90 -8.75 9.54
N LYS A 191 -4.74 -9.13 10.81
CA LYS A 191 -3.43 -9.41 11.42
C LYS A 191 -2.69 -10.56 10.73
N THR A 192 -3.38 -11.66 10.40
CA THR A 192 -2.69 -12.83 9.82
C THR A 192 -2.58 -12.75 8.30
N ARG A 193 -3.43 -11.93 7.66
CA ARG A 193 -3.58 -11.87 6.19
C ARG A 193 -3.86 -13.23 5.56
N SER A 194 -4.43 -14.17 6.30
CA SER A 194 -4.82 -15.48 5.79
C SER A 194 -5.99 -15.39 4.82
N VAL A 195 -6.09 -16.34 3.89
CA VAL A 195 -7.28 -16.47 3.01
C VAL A 195 -8.57 -16.70 3.81
N ARG A 196 -8.46 -17.38 4.97
CA ARG A 196 -9.60 -17.70 5.84
C ARG A 196 -10.32 -16.46 6.35
N PHE A 197 -9.59 -15.37 6.62
CA PHE A 197 -10.19 -14.10 7.01
C PHE A 197 -11.20 -13.61 5.98
N TYR A 198 -10.81 -13.57 4.70
CA TYR A 198 -11.65 -13.08 3.63
C TYR A 198 -12.87 -13.98 3.38
N GLN A 199 -12.71 -15.30 3.48
CA GLN A 199 -13.83 -16.24 3.48
C GLN A 199 -14.86 -15.92 4.56
N ARG A 200 -14.40 -15.65 5.79
CA ARG A 200 -15.27 -15.30 6.92
C ARG A 200 -15.97 -13.97 6.72
N VAL A 201 -15.27 -12.95 6.19
CA VAL A 201 -15.88 -11.67 5.86
C VAL A 201 -16.98 -11.86 4.82
N ILE A 202 -16.71 -12.55 3.70
CA ILE A 202 -17.74 -12.81 2.68
C ILE A 202 -18.94 -13.57 3.28
N ALA A 203 -18.68 -14.63 4.06
CA ALA A 203 -19.74 -15.40 4.71
C ALA A 203 -20.59 -14.58 5.70
N TYR A 204 -19.98 -13.62 6.39
CA TYR A 204 -20.67 -12.68 7.27
C TYR A 204 -21.54 -11.67 6.48
N VAL A 205 -21.04 -11.18 5.35
CA VAL A 205 -21.70 -10.15 4.54
C VAL A 205 -22.85 -10.71 3.69
N LEU A 206 -22.76 -11.93 3.19
CA LEU A 206 -23.78 -12.54 2.32
C LEU A 206 -25.21 -12.51 2.90
N PRO A 207 -25.46 -12.90 4.17
CA PRO A 207 -26.78 -12.77 4.80
C PRO A 207 -27.27 -11.32 4.85
N ILE A 208 -26.39 -10.35 5.13
CA ILE A 208 -26.73 -8.92 5.20
C ILE A 208 -27.23 -8.42 3.85
N LEU A 209 -26.50 -8.73 2.78
CA LEU A 209 -26.89 -8.37 1.41
C LEU A 209 -28.25 -8.98 1.03
N THR A 210 -28.47 -10.23 1.42
CA THR A 210 -29.74 -10.95 1.20
C THR A 210 -30.90 -10.29 1.94
N THR A 211 -30.73 -9.99 3.24
CA THR A 211 -31.76 -9.32 4.06
C THR A 211 -32.12 -7.94 3.53
N LEU A 212 -31.15 -7.22 2.99
CA LEU A 212 -31.36 -5.87 2.44
C LEU A 212 -31.75 -5.90 0.95
N HIS A 213 -31.82 -7.06 0.32
CA HIS A 213 -32.09 -7.24 -1.11
C HIS A 213 -31.18 -6.38 -2.00
N LEU A 214 -29.88 -6.36 -1.69
CA LEU A 214 -28.89 -5.61 -2.48
C LEU A 214 -28.52 -6.38 -3.74
N GLN A 215 -28.60 -5.72 -4.89
CA GLN A 215 -28.10 -6.24 -6.16
C GLN A 215 -26.75 -5.58 -6.44
N LEU A 216 -25.72 -6.40 -6.60
CA LEU A 216 -24.35 -5.92 -6.75
C LEU A 216 -23.85 -6.14 -8.16
N GLU A 217 -23.30 -5.09 -8.76
CA GLU A 217 -22.53 -5.14 -9.98
C GLU A 217 -21.03 -5.32 -9.67
N TYR A 218 -20.58 -4.84 -8.50
CA TYR A 218 -19.23 -5.10 -8.02
C TYR A 218 -19.18 -5.39 -6.50
N TRP A 219 -18.17 -6.17 -6.11
CA TRP A 219 -17.79 -6.36 -4.71
C TRP A 219 -16.32 -6.01 -4.56
N ASP A 220 -16.08 -4.98 -3.77
CA ASP A 220 -14.76 -4.51 -3.39
C ASP A 220 -14.32 -5.13 -2.06
N VAL A 221 -13.39 -6.08 -2.15
CA VAL A 221 -12.86 -6.79 -0.97
C VAL A 221 -11.68 -6.06 -0.33
N GLY A 222 -11.27 -4.93 -0.89
CA GLY A 222 -10.18 -4.11 -0.39
C GLY A 222 -8.80 -4.72 -0.59
N GLY A 223 -7.87 -4.30 0.27
CA GLY A 223 -6.50 -4.79 0.35
C GLY A 223 -6.22 -5.70 1.56
N GLY A 224 -4.94 -5.80 1.95
CA GLY A 224 -4.48 -6.61 3.09
C GLY A 224 -3.85 -7.96 2.70
N PHE A 225 -3.44 -8.11 1.45
CA PHE A 225 -2.85 -9.35 0.93
C PHE A 225 -1.34 -9.41 1.20
N PHE A 226 -0.80 -10.63 1.24
CA PHE A 226 0.62 -10.83 1.03
C PHE A 226 0.97 -10.67 -0.45
N GLY A 227 2.11 -10.04 -0.71
CA GLY A 227 2.80 -10.14 -2.00
C GLY A 227 3.65 -11.40 -2.09
N PRO A 228 4.49 -11.55 -3.12
CA PRO A 228 5.39 -12.69 -3.27
C PRO A 228 6.34 -12.84 -2.06
N MET A 229 6.02 -13.79 -1.17
CA MET A 229 6.79 -14.10 0.04
C MET A 229 6.73 -15.60 0.36
N PRO A 230 7.86 -16.28 0.56
CA PRO A 230 7.88 -17.71 0.87
C PRO A 230 7.02 -18.08 2.09
N GLY A 231 6.27 -19.17 1.97
CA GLY A 231 5.41 -19.68 3.06
C GLY A 231 4.18 -18.84 3.37
N LYS A 232 3.85 -17.84 2.54
CA LYS A 232 2.63 -17.02 2.65
C LYS A 232 1.67 -17.29 1.49
N PRO A 233 0.36 -16.97 1.65
CA PRO A 233 -0.61 -17.03 0.57
C PRO A 233 -0.17 -16.27 -0.69
N THR A 234 -0.41 -16.87 -1.84
CA THR A 234 -0.18 -16.29 -3.17
C THR A 234 -1.42 -15.53 -3.66
N PHE A 235 -1.28 -14.73 -4.72
CA PHE A 235 -2.43 -14.09 -5.38
C PHE A 235 -3.45 -15.10 -5.90
N ASP A 236 -2.99 -16.24 -6.42
CA ASP A 236 -3.84 -17.37 -6.83
C ASP A 236 -4.63 -17.96 -5.65
N ASP A 237 -4.04 -18.02 -4.45
CA ASP A 237 -4.75 -18.49 -3.24
C ASP A 237 -5.87 -17.53 -2.84
N TYR A 238 -5.62 -16.22 -2.85
CA TYR A 238 -6.65 -15.21 -2.58
C TYR A 238 -7.76 -15.24 -3.63
N ALA A 239 -7.41 -15.28 -4.92
CA ALA A 239 -8.39 -15.30 -6.00
C ALA A 239 -9.32 -16.53 -5.92
N ARG A 240 -8.76 -17.74 -5.70
CA ARG A 240 -9.56 -18.95 -5.48
C ARG A 240 -10.44 -18.84 -4.25
N CYS A 241 -9.89 -18.31 -3.16
CA CYS A 241 -10.62 -18.09 -1.91
C CYS A 241 -11.89 -17.26 -2.14
N PHE A 242 -11.79 -16.13 -2.85
CA PHE A 242 -12.96 -15.31 -3.18
C PHE A 242 -13.96 -16.06 -4.06
N ARG A 243 -13.48 -16.77 -5.09
CA ARG A 243 -14.32 -17.55 -6.01
C ARG A 243 -15.15 -18.59 -5.28
N THR A 244 -14.49 -19.41 -4.45
CA THR A 244 -15.15 -20.44 -3.65
C THR A 244 -16.14 -19.83 -2.67
N ALA A 245 -15.80 -18.70 -2.02
CA ALA A 245 -16.69 -18.06 -1.05
C ALA A 245 -17.98 -17.48 -1.68
N LEU A 246 -17.95 -17.15 -2.97
CA LEU A 246 -19.07 -16.57 -3.71
C LEU A 246 -19.84 -17.57 -4.58
N GLU A 247 -19.33 -18.81 -4.73
CA GLU A 247 -19.77 -19.74 -5.77
C GLU A 247 -21.26 -20.10 -5.72
N ASP A 248 -21.77 -20.38 -4.52
CA ASP A 248 -23.17 -20.74 -4.29
C ASP A 248 -24.06 -19.52 -3.99
N SER A 249 -23.54 -18.30 -4.18
CA SER A 249 -24.27 -17.06 -3.91
C SER A 249 -24.83 -16.42 -5.19
N PRO A 250 -25.85 -15.54 -5.10
CA PRO A 250 -26.31 -14.73 -6.23
C PRO A 250 -25.21 -13.83 -6.84
N TYR A 251 -24.09 -13.66 -6.14
CA TYR A 251 -22.97 -12.80 -6.54
C TYR A 251 -21.80 -13.60 -7.14
N ALA A 252 -22.03 -14.85 -7.55
CA ALA A 252 -21.04 -15.69 -8.22
C ALA A 252 -20.39 -15.04 -9.45
N ASN A 253 -21.08 -14.12 -10.12
CA ASN A 253 -20.58 -13.42 -11.32
C ASN A 253 -20.33 -11.91 -11.09
N VAL A 254 -20.24 -11.49 -9.83
CA VAL A 254 -19.98 -10.08 -9.49
C VAL A 254 -18.60 -9.66 -10.00
N ARG A 255 -18.44 -8.40 -10.44
CA ARG A 255 -17.11 -7.85 -10.73
C ARG A 255 -16.34 -7.74 -9.41
N LEU A 256 -15.24 -8.47 -9.29
CA LEU A 256 -14.42 -8.40 -8.08
C LEU A 256 -13.44 -7.22 -8.16
N VAL A 257 -13.41 -6.38 -7.14
CA VAL A 257 -12.42 -5.30 -7.00
C VAL A 257 -11.48 -5.65 -5.84
N VAL A 258 -10.18 -5.60 -6.10
CA VAL A 258 -9.14 -5.75 -5.07
C VAL A 258 -8.25 -4.52 -5.03
N GLU A 259 -7.75 -4.16 -3.87
CA GLU A 259 -6.99 -2.92 -3.64
C GLU A 259 -5.60 -3.19 -3.04
N PRO A 260 -4.74 -3.98 -3.71
CA PRO A 260 -3.47 -4.34 -3.15
C PRO A 260 -2.53 -3.13 -3.02
N GLY A 261 -2.16 -2.81 -1.79
CA GLY A 261 -1.06 -1.90 -1.48
C GLY A 261 0.25 -2.66 -1.27
N ASN A 262 0.49 -3.09 -0.03
CA ASN A 262 1.73 -3.77 0.38
C ASN A 262 2.09 -4.96 -0.53
N ALA A 263 1.09 -5.70 -0.99
CA ALA A 263 1.25 -6.84 -1.88
C ALA A 263 1.94 -6.52 -3.22
N LEU A 264 1.70 -5.33 -3.79
CA LEU A 264 2.35 -4.90 -5.04
C LEU A 264 3.64 -4.13 -4.77
N LEU A 265 3.69 -3.40 -3.66
CA LEU A 265 4.66 -2.32 -3.46
C LEU A 265 5.79 -2.65 -2.50
N SER A 266 5.61 -3.64 -1.64
CA SER A 266 6.64 -3.96 -0.65
C SER A 266 7.93 -4.39 -1.33
N SER A 267 7.89 -5.45 -2.13
CA SER A 267 9.08 -6.11 -2.67
C SER A 267 9.85 -5.39 -3.78
N PRO A 268 9.23 -4.61 -4.69
CA PRO A 268 9.96 -3.95 -5.78
C PRO A 268 10.90 -2.82 -5.34
N PHE A 269 10.98 -2.51 -4.05
CA PHE A 269 11.77 -1.40 -3.54
C PHE A 269 12.86 -1.87 -2.58
N SER A 270 14.04 -1.29 -2.77
CA SER A 270 15.12 -1.32 -1.80
C SER A 270 15.45 0.11 -1.33
N TYR A 271 16.02 0.24 -0.14
CA TYR A 271 16.60 1.47 0.39
C TYR A 271 18.08 1.23 0.64
N VAL A 272 18.92 2.12 0.13
CA VAL A 272 20.37 2.00 0.15
C VAL A 272 20.93 3.14 0.99
N CYS A 273 21.75 2.80 1.99
CA CYS A 273 22.53 3.77 2.75
C CYS A 273 24.02 3.38 2.78
N SER A 274 24.88 4.36 3.02
CA SER A 274 26.31 4.19 3.22
C SER A 274 26.66 4.26 4.69
N VAL A 275 27.66 3.50 5.11
CA VAL A 275 28.37 3.75 6.36
C VAL A 275 29.20 5.03 6.21
N ILE A 276 28.93 6.02 7.06
CA ILE A 276 29.63 7.31 7.06
C ILE A 276 30.63 7.47 8.21
N ASP A 277 30.44 6.73 9.30
CA ASP A 277 31.35 6.76 10.44
C ASP A 277 31.31 5.44 11.21
N VAL A 278 32.42 5.13 11.87
CA VAL A 278 32.56 3.98 12.76
C VAL A 278 33.36 4.39 13.98
N LYS A 279 32.78 4.17 15.16
CA LYS A 279 33.47 4.33 16.45
C LYS A 279 33.40 3.06 17.29
N GLN A 280 34.30 2.96 18.26
CA GLN A 280 34.35 1.86 19.21
C GLN A 280 34.38 2.41 20.62
N HIS A 281 33.48 1.91 21.48
CA HIS A 281 33.56 2.13 22.92
C HIS A 281 32.78 1.04 23.67
N ASP A 282 33.18 0.77 24.91
CA ASP A 282 32.51 -0.17 25.82
C ASP A 282 32.28 -1.58 25.23
N GLY A 283 33.26 -2.09 24.48
CA GLY A 283 33.20 -3.42 23.87
C GLY A 283 32.21 -3.55 22.71
N ARG A 284 31.76 -2.42 22.14
CA ARG A 284 30.84 -2.37 20.99
C ARG A 284 31.41 -1.50 19.90
N ARG A 285 31.01 -1.84 18.67
CA ARG A 285 31.25 -1.03 17.48
C ARG A 285 29.95 -0.33 17.11
N PHE A 286 29.99 1.00 16.97
CA PHE A 286 28.86 1.79 16.53
C PHE A 286 29.12 2.23 15.10
N VAL A 287 28.23 1.81 14.20
CA VAL A 287 28.31 2.06 12.77
C VAL A 287 27.20 3.06 12.43
N THR A 288 27.58 4.26 12.02
CA THR A 288 26.61 5.30 11.63
C THR A 288 26.44 5.28 10.12
N THR A 289 25.18 5.28 9.67
CA THR A 289 24.84 5.35 8.24
C THR A 289 24.27 6.71 7.87
N ASP A 290 24.31 7.05 6.58
CA ASP A 290 23.60 8.21 6.02
C ASP A 290 22.09 7.96 5.80
N GLY A 291 21.56 6.82 6.21
CA GLY A 291 20.14 6.49 6.15
C GLY A 291 19.45 6.63 7.51
N THR A 292 18.14 6.38 7.57
CA THR A 292 17.39 6.45 8.84
C THR A 292 16.34 5.35 8.92
N ARG A 293 16.02 4.94 10.15
CA ARG A 293 14.92 4.02 10.43
C ARG A 293 13.57 4.55 9.93
N ASN A 294 13.36 5.87 9.91
CA ASN A 294 12.14 6.47 9.37
C ASN A 294 11.85 6.05 7.91
N ASP A 295 12.89 5.82 7.11
CA ASP A 295 12.76 5.46 5.69
C ASP A 295 12.53 3.96 5.46
N VAL A 296 12.67 3.13 6.50
CA VAL A 296 12.64 1.67 6.40
C VAL A 296 11.54 1.04 7.28
N ASP A 297 11.28 1.65 8.43
CA ASP A 297 10.32 1.24 9.46
C ASP A 297 9.73 2.47 10.18
N PRO A 298 8.91 3.29 9.50
CA PRO A 298 8.34 4.51 10.08
C PRO A 298 7.38 4.26 11.25
N PHE A 299 6.93 3.02 11.44
CA PHE A 299 6.11 2.62 12.59
C PHE A 299 6.94 2.08 13.77
N PHE A 300 8.25 1.91 13.60
CA PHE A 300 9.15 1.45 14.66
C PHE A 300 8.78 0.07 15.26
N HIS A 301 8.16 -0.81 14.46
CA HIS A 301 7.71 -2.13 14.91
C HIS A 301 8.69 -3.26 14.59
N LYS A 302 9.69 -3.03 13.73
CA LYS A 302 10.62 -4.08 13.28
C LYS A 302 11.84 -4.18 14.20
N GLU A 303 12.20 -5.41 14.52
CA GLU A 303 13.46 -5.74 15.21
C GLU A 303 14.58 -6.09 14.20
N ASP A 304 14.21 -6.59 13.02
CA ASP A 304 15.13 -6.90 11.94
C ASP A 304 14.50 -6.71 10.54
N TYR A 305 15.34 -6.79 9.51
CA TYR A 305 15.03 -6.43 8.13
C TYR A 305 15.61 -7.46 7.14
N PHE A 306 14.97 -7.56 5.98
CA PHE A 306 15.60 -8.15 4.81
C PHE A 306 16.72 -7.20 4.37
N LYS A 307 17.97 -7.57 4.66
CA LYS A 307 19.12 -6.71 4.43
C LYS A 307 20.29 -7.48 3.84
N ARG A 308 21.07 -6.78 3.02
CA ARG A 308 22.34 -7.28 2.47
C ARG A 308 23.38 -6.17 2.48
N PHE A 309 24.65 -6.56 2.38
CA PHE A 309 25.79 -5.67 2.46
C PHE A 309 26.56 -5.67 1.15
N VAL A 310 27.08 -4.51 0.78
CA VAL A 310 28.03 -4.37 -0.33
C VAL A 310 29.28 -3.71 0.22
N TYR A 311 30.32 -4.51 0.36
CA TYR A 311 31.59 -4.09 0.96
C TYR A 311 32.49 -3.42 -0.07
N THR A 312 33.19 -2.39 0.37
CA THR A 312 34.22 -1.67 -0.39
C THR A 312 35.49 -2.51 -0.52
N ASP A 313 35.88 -3.16 0.57
CA ASP A 313 36.99 -4.10 0.67
C ASP A 313 36.51 -5.48 1.15
N THR A 314 37.39 -6.48 1.17
CA THR A 314 37.04 -7.79 1.74
C THR A 314 36.84 -7.65 3.26
N PRO A 315 35.64 -7.92 3.80
CA PRO A 315 35.38 -7.72 5.22
C PRO A 315 36.10 -8.77 6.08
N GLN A 316 36.55 -8.36 7.26
CA GLN A 316 37.04 -9.26 8.30
C GLN A 316 35.92 -9.54 9.31
N LEU A 317 36.03 -10.62 10.09
CA LEU A 317 35.07 -10.87 11.17
C LEU A 317 35.29 -9.88 12.33
N CYS A 318 34.20 -9.32 12.85
CA CYS A 318 34.23 -8.39 13.97
C CYS A 318 34.17 -9.14 15.30
N HIS A 319 35.14 -8.91 16.19
CA HIS A 319 35.18 -9.50 17.54
C HIS A 319 34.27 -8.80 18.55
N GLN A 320 33.38 -7.92 18.10
CA GLN A 320 32.45 -7.17 18.93
C GLN A 320 31.10 -7.07 18.21
N PRO A 321 29.98 -6.97 18.94
CA PRO A 321 28.70 -6.62 18.35
C PRO A 321 28.76 -5.24 17.67
N GLN A 322 28.07 -5.11 16.53
CA GLN A 322 28.02 -3.86 15.76
C GLN A 322 26.61 -3.29 15.80
N VAL A 323 26.44 -2.16 16.50
CA VAL A 323 25.16 -1.42 16.55
C VAL A 323 25.12 -0.49 15.34
N VAL A 324 24.22 -0.76 14.41
CA VAL A 324 24.05 0.05 13.19
C VAL A 324 22.96 1.09 13.43
N GLY A 325 23.35 2.37 13.40
CA GLY A 325 22.48 3.52 13.60
C GLY A 325 22.23 4.32 12.33
N GLY A 326 21.14 5.07 12.33
CA GLY A 326 20.82 6.04 11.30
C GLY A 326 21.45 7.42 11.54
N LEU A 327 21.07 8.36 10.69
CA LEU A 327 21.58 9.73 10.63
C LEU A 327 20.95 10.68 11.66
N THR A 328 19.81 10.32 12.27
CA THR A 328 19.07 11.27 13.10
C THR A 328 19.70 11.40 14.49
N CYS A 329 19.44 12.54 15.16
CA CYS A 329 19.90 12.80 16.52
C CYS A 329 18.99 12.16 17.59
N LEU A 330 18.37 11.02 17.28
CA LEU A 330 17.43 10.34 18.16
C LEU A 330 17.96 8.96 18.54
N GLU A 331 17.95 8.66 19.85
CA GLU A 331 18.52 7.44 20.42
C GLU A 331 17.89 6.15 19.84
N TYR A 332 16.64 6.24 19.39
CA TYR A 332 15.89 5.12 18.83
C TYR A 332 16.11 4.91 17.32
N ASP A 333 16.89 5.77 16.65
CA ASP A 333 17.31 5.58 15.24
C ASP A 333 18.45 4.55 15.16
N ARG A 334 18.15 3.38 15.70
CA ARG A 334 18.95 2.18 15.64
C ARG A 334 18.27 1.26 14.66
N LEU A 335 18.97 0.93 13.57
CA LEU A 335 18.46 0.09 12.51
C LEU A 335 18.48 -1.36 13.00
N PHE A 336 19.66 -1.94 13.24
CA PHE A 336 19.81 -3.31 13.73
C PHE A 336 21.13 -3.49 14.46
N THR A 337 21.35 -4.66 15.05
CA THR A 337 22.64 -5.05 15.64
C THR A 337 23.16 -6.30 14.95
N LEU A 338 24.40 -6.27 14.46
CA LEU A 338 25.09 -7.47 14.02
C LEU A 338 25.76 -8.14 15.22
N PRO A 339 25.66 -9.47 15.36
CA PRO A 339 26.29 -10.18 16.46
C PRO A 339 27.83 -10.16 16.32
N GLU A 340 28.50 -10.48 17.42
CA GLU A 340 29.92 -10.83 17.39
C GLU A 340 30.17 -11.97 16.39
N GLY A 341 31.28 -11.90 15.65
CA GLY A 341 31.62 -12.84 14.59
C GLY A 341 30.98 -12.52 13.24
N ALA A 342 30.13 -11.49 13.12
CA ALA A 342 29.66 -11.00 11.83
C ALA A 342 30.75 -10.25 11.06
N GLU A 343 30.62 -10.17 9.75
CA GLU A 343 31.47 -9.35 8.87
C GLU A 343 31.45 -7.87 9.28
N THR A 344 32.63 -7.24 9.28
CA THR A 344 32.83 -5.86 9.75
C THR A 344 32.36 -4.85 8.71
N LEU A 345 31.53 -3.88 9.12
CA LEU A 345 31.06 -2.78 8.26
C LEU A 345 31.99 -1.56 8.33
N SER A 346 32.68 -1.20 7.27
CA SER A 346 33.60 -0.06 7.20
C SER A 346 32.99 1.15 6.51
N VAL A 347 33.57 2.34 6.73
CA VAL A 347 33.16 3.56 6.04
C VAL A 347 33.19 3.36 4.53
N GLY A 348 32.12 3.73 3.84
CA GLY A 348 31.92 3.52 2.41
C GLY A 348 31.15 2.25 2.04
N ASP A 349 31.06 1.27 2.94
CA ASP A 349 30.22 0.08 2.73
C ASP A 349 28.75 0.47 2.61
N ARG A 350 27.98 -0.30 1.85
CA ARG A 350 26.54 -0.07 1.66
C ARG A 350 25.72 -1.07 2.45
N VAL A 351 24.67 -0.59 3.09
CA VAL A 351 23.59 -1.41 3.66
C VAL A 351 22.37 -1.23 2.78
N ILE A 352 21.81 -2.35 2.31
CA ILE A 352 20.66 -2.37 1.42
C ILE A 352 19.53 -3.08 2.15
N PHE A 353 18.44 -2.35 2.38
CA PHE A 353 17.21 -2.86 2.94
C PHE A 353 16.25 -3.18 1.81
N ASP A 354 15.90 -4.45 1.65
CA ASP A 354 14.96 -4.91 0.65
C ASP A 354 13.53 -4.92 1.20
N ARG A 355 12.55 -4.87 0.30
CA ARG A 355 11.12 -4.95 0.61
C ARG A 355 10.60 -3.75 1.41
N VAL A 356 10.99 -2.56 0.99
CA VAL A 356 10.75 -1.29 1.70
C VAL A 356 9.93 -0.30 0.87
N GLY A 357 9.05 -0.76 -0.02
CA GLY A 357 8.25 0.17 -0.84
C GLY A 357 6.86 0.47 -0.30
N ALA A 358 6.39 -0.26 0.71
CA ALA A 358 5.06 -0.10 1.27
C ALA A 358 5.11 0.70 2.57
N TYR A 359 4.40 1.84 2.60
CA TYR A 359 4.28 2.73 3.75
C TYR A 359 5.63 3.26 4.28
N THR A 360 6.65 3.37 3.43
CA THR A 360 7.95 3.96 3.75
C THR A 360 8.00 5.39 3.23
N MET A 361 8.27 5.60 1.93
CA MET A 361 8.30 6.92 1.30
C MET A 361 7.03 7.75 1.50
N ALA A 362 5.87 7.09 1.69
CA ALA A 362 4.61 7.75 1.99
C ALA A 362 4.55 8.37 3.41
N LEU A 363 5.41 7.89 4.32
CA LEU A 363 5.49 8.29 5.72
C LEU A 363 6.87 8.86 6.11
N THR A 364 7.82 8.95 5.18
CA THR A 364 9.12 9.62 5.39
C THR A 364 8.88 11.07 5.82
N PRO A 365 9.29 11.46 7.03
CA PRO A 365 9.15 12.84 7.48
C PRO A 365 10.25 13.72 6.86
N LEU A 366 9.96 15.02 6.72
CA LEU A 366 10.98 16.06 6.45
C LEU A 366 11.70 16.44 7.75
N PHE A 367 12.27 15.45 8.45
CA PHE A 367 12.92 15.61 9.75
C PHE A 367 14.41 15.31 9.64
N ILE A 368 15.25 16.32 9.91
CA ILE A 368 16.74 16.30 9.83
C ILE A 368 17.28 16.16 8.40
N HIS A 369 16.65 15.35 7.55
CA HIS A 369 16.94 15.23 6.13
C HIS A 369 15.67 15.44 5.29
N TYR A 370 15.85 15.67 3.99
CA TYR A 370 14.75 15.82 3.04
C TYR A 370 14.55 14.54 2.23
N LEU A 371 13.51 14.53 1.38
CA LEU A 371 13.15 13.34 0.60
C LEU A 371 14.33 12.90 -0.28
N PRO A 372 14.80 11.65 -0.14
CA PRO A 372 15.98 11.17 -0.86
C PRO A 372 15.68 10.95 -2.34
N THR A 373 16.77 10.82 -3.12
CA THR A 373 16.71 10.43 -4.53
C THR A 373 16.05 9.06 -4.66
N VAL A 374 15.26 8.88 -5.71
CA VAL A 374 14.71 7.58 -6.11
C VAL A 374 15.25 7.21 -7.47
N TYR A 375 15.93 6.07 -7.53
CA TYR A 375 16.42 5.45 -8.73
C TYR A 375 15.47 4.37 -9.24
N LEU A 376 15.44 4.22 -10.56
CA LEU A 376 14.84 3.12 -11.27
C LEU A 376 15.95 2.18 -11.73
N LYS A 377 15.89 0.92 -11.33
CA LYS A 377 16.74 -0.16 -11.82
C LYS A 377 16.19 -0.67 -13.15
N ARG A 378 17.00 -0.60 -14.20
CA ARG A 378 16.65 -1.04 -15.56
C ARG A 378 17.05 -2.50 -15.76
N ASN A 379 16.47 -3.15 -16.77
CA ASN A 379 16.70 -4.58 -17.07
C ASN A 379 18.16 -4.94 -17.38
N ASP A 380 18.95 -3.98 -17.86
CA ASP A 380 20.38 -4.15 -18.14
C ASP A 380 21.27 -4.08 -16.88
N GLY A 381 20.68 -3.70 -15.74
CA GLY A 381 21.34 -3.47 -14.46
C GLY A 381 21.79 -2.02 -14.25
N ASP A 382 21.43 -1.10 -15.15
CA ASP A 382 21.72 0.33 -15.02
C ASP A 382 20.65 1.07 -14.18
N TYR A 383 20.99 2.27 -13.70
CA TYR A 383 20.12 3.07 -12.85
C TYR A 383 19.81 4.42 -13.49
N SER A 384 18.55 4.85 -13.38
CA SER A 384 18.12 6.19 -13.82
C SER A 384 17.33 6.88 -12.73
N ILE A 385 17.44 8.20 -12.61
CA ILE A 385 16.74 8.95 -11.56
C ILE A 385 15.28 9.17 -11.98
N ILE A 386 14.35 8.78 -11.11
CA ILE A 386 12.90 9.02 -11.27
C ILE A 386 12.35 10.03 -10.26
N ARG A 387 13.10 10.33 -9.19
CA ARG A 387 12.88 11.50 -8.32
C ARG A 387 14.23 11.99 -7.84
N LYS A 388 14.54 13.27 -8.03
CA LYS A 388 15.74 13.89 -7.45
C LYS A 388 15.51 14.13 -5.95
N GLU A 389 16.59 14.10 -5.18
CA GLU A 389 16.57 14.55 -3.79
C GLU A 389 15.99 15.97 -3.67
N TRP A 390 15.22 16.19 -2.60
CA TRP A 390 14.74 17.53 -2.26
C TRP A 390 15.85 18.33 -1.59
N GLY A 391 16.07 19.55 -2.07
CA GLY A 391 16.92 20.52 -1.41
C GLY A 391 16.14 21.54 -0.61
N VAL A 392 16.87 22.54 -0.10
CA VAL A 392 16.28 23.70 0.59
C VAL A 392 15.29 24.44 -0.32
N SER A 393 15.56 24.52 -1.63
CA SER A 393 14.68 25.15 -2.63
C SER A 393 13.28 24.53 -2.67
N GLU A 394 13.19 23.21 -2.60
CA GLU A 394 11.92 22.49 -2.56
C GLU A 394 11.24 22.69 -1.21
N PHE A 395 12.00 22.66 -0.10
CA PHE A 395 11.45 22.81 1.24
C PHE A 395 10.80 24.17 1.50
N ILE A 396 11.42 25.26 1.03
CA ILE A 396 10.88 26.63 1.21
C ILE A 396 9.79 26.98 0.19
N ARG A 397 9.48 26.07 -0.75
CA ARG A 397 8.51 26.32 -1.79
C ARG A 397 7.14 26.54 -1.17
N LYS A 398 6.49 27.66 -1.53
CA LYS A 398 5.20 28.13 -0.99
C LYS A 398 5.24 28.69 0.45
N SER A 399 6.41 28.79 1.08
CA SER A 399 6.54 29.58 2.32
C SER A 399 6.35 31.08 2.03
N ILE A 400 5.57 31.76 2.86
CA ILE A 400 5.39 33.22 2.84
C ILE A 400 6.05 33.74 4.11
N TYR A 401 7.04 34.61 3.97
CA TYR A 401 7.76 35.23 5.09
C TYR A 401 7.85 36.74 4.92
#